data_AF-A0A1U8KQQ4-F1
#
_entry.id   AF-A0A1U8KQQ4-F1
#
_cell.length_a   1.000
_cell.length_b   1.000
_cell.length_c   1.000
_cell.angle_alpha   90.00
_cell.angle_beta   90.00
_cell.angle_gamma   90.00
#
_symmetry.space_group_name_H-M   'P 1'
#
loop_
_entity.id
_entity.type
_entity.pdbx_description
1 polymer ?
#
loop_
_entity_poly.entity_id
_entity_poly.type
_entity_poly.pdbx_seq_one_letter_code
_entity_poly.pdbx_strand_id
1 'polypeptide(L)'
;MIRGQTYLKNSAKIMGGNPLLKLIAVDWFKVDKATDKIALHPKSLAQSDAGKNLPFILVINLEIPAKPNYSLVLYYAAERPVRKDSLLEKFADGTDQFRDARFKLIPSIVEGYWMVKRAVGTKACLLGKAVTCKYFRQDNFLEDQDRELPIGSKQSYI
;
A
#
# COMPACT_ATOMS: atom_id res chain seq x y z
N MET A 1 -13.33 -8.60 8.06
CA MET A 1 -13.14 -9.91 8.70
C MET A 1 -11.81 -10.53 8.28
N ILE A 2 -11.09 -11.18 9.18
CA ILE A 2 -9.79 -11.84 8.96
C ILE A 2 -9.88 -13.33 9.28
N ARG A 3 -8.92 -14.13 8.80
CA ARG A 3 -8.84 -15.56 9.12
C ARG A 3 -8.55 -15.72 10.61
N GLY A 4 -9.42 -16.42 11.36
CA GLY A 4 -9.20 -16.72 12.78
C GLY A 4 -8.12 -17.79 12.98
N GLN A 5 -7.69 -18.00 14.22
CA GLN A 5 -6.65 -18.98 14.57
C GLN A 5 -6.98 -20.40 14.10
N THR A 6 -8.27 -20.77 14.12
CA THR A 6 -8.75 -22.10 13.71
C THR A 6 -9.26 -22.15 12.27
N TYR A 7 -8.98 -21.14 11.44
CA TYR A 7 -9.53 -21.01 10.08
C TYR A 7 -9.29 -22.25 9.21
N LEU A 8 -8.13 -22.92 9.32
CA LEU A 8 -7.84 -24.12 8.54
C LEU A 8 -8.72 -25.33 8.92
N LYS A 9 -9.35 -25.30 10.10
CA LYS A 9 -10.24 -26.37 10.58
C LYS A 9 -11.71 -26.06 10.31
N ASN A 10 -12.13 -24.81 10.49
CA ASN A 10 -13.55 -24.43 10.47
C ASN A 10 -13.92 -23.40 9.40
N SER A 11 -12.95 -22.89 8.63
CA SER A 11 -13.13 -21.80 7.64
C SER A 11 -13.74 -20.51 8.20
N ALA A 12 -13.79 -20.34 9.53
CA ALA A 12 -14.46 -19.22 10.18
C ALA A 12 -13.58 -17.96 10.18
N LYS A 13 -14.16 -16.84 9.73
CA LYS A 13 -13.52 -15.52 9.81
C LYS A 13 -14.01 -14.78 11.05
N ILE A 14 -13.13 -13.99 11.64
CA ILE A 14 -13.43 -13.15 12.82
C ILE A 14 -13.29 -11.68 12.46
N MET A 15 -13.81 -10.79 13.30
CA MET A 15 -13.54 -9.36 13.16
C MET A 15 -12.04 -9.08 13.37
N GLY A 16 -11.48 -8.20 12.55
CA GLY A 16 -10.13 -7.71 12.76
C GLY A 16 -10.09 -6.79 13.97
N GLY A 17 -8.93 -6.73 14.64
CA GLY A 17 -8.69 -5.70 15.65
C GLY A 17 -8.52 -4.31 15.04
N ASN A 18 -8.14 -3.36 15.87
CA ASN A 18 -7.81 -2.01 15.43
C ASN A 18 -6.64 -2.03 14.42
N PRO A 19 -6.64 -1.13 13.42
CA PRO A 19 -5.56 -1.04 12.45
C PRO A 19 -4.24 -0.68 13.15
N LEU A 20 -3.15 -1.31 12.72
CA LEU A 20 -1.81 -1.05 13.25
C LEU A 20 -1.27 0.33 12.84
N LEU A 21 -1.68 0.81 11.67
CA LEU A 21 -1.27 2.09 11.10
C LEU A 21 -2.51 2.94 10.82
N LYS A 22 -2.40 4.25 11.04
CA LYS A 22 -3.45 5.23 10.75
C LYS A 22 -3.07 6.08 9.56
N LEU A 23 -4.03 6.33 8.67
CA LEU A 23 -3.84 7.29 7.58
C LEU A 23 -3.72 8.69 8.17
N ILE A 24 -2.60 9.37 7.92
CA ILE A 24 -2.32 10.71 8.46
C ILE A 24 -2.26 11.80 7.39
N ALA A 25 -1.99 11.43 6.14
CA ALA A 25 -2.01 12.36 5.01
C ALA A 25 -2.20 11.63 3.68
N VAL A 26 -2.64 12.41 2.69
CA VAL A 26 -2.82 11.99 1.32
C VAL A 26 -2.33 13.11 0.41
N ASP A 27 -1.44 12.79 -0.52
CA ASP A 27 -1.05 13.69 -1.60
C ASP A 27 -1.58 13.18 -2.95
N TRP A 28 -1.94 14.13 -3.83
CA TRP A 28 -2.36 13.86 -5.20
C TRP A 28 -1.51 14.66 -6.16
N PHE A 29 -0.60 13.99 -6.86
CA PHE A 29 0.32 14.62 -7.78
C PHE A 29 -0.08 14.37 -9.22
N LYS A 30 0.00 15.41 -10.05
CA LYS A 30 0.12 15.26 -11.50
C LYS A 30 1.60 15.03 -11.81
N VAL A 31 1.91 13.92 -12.47
CA VAL A 31 3.29 13.52 -12.77
C VAL A 31 3.47 13.31 -14.27
N ASP A 32 4.50 13.92 -14.85
CA ASP A 32 4.83 13.72 -16.26
C ASP A 32 5.57 12.38 -16.47
N LYS A 33 6.33 11.96 -15.45
CA LYS A 33 7.06 10.69 -15.40
C LYS A 33 6.85 10.03 -14.04
N ALA A 34 6.90 8.71 -14.02
CA ALA A 34 6.93 7.93 -12.78
C ALA A 34 7.98 8.51 -11.83
N THR A 35 7.59 8.75 -10.58
CA THR A 35 8.41 9.42 -9.57
C THR A 35 8.57 8.47 -8.40
N ASP A 36 9.76 7.92 -8.24
CA ASP A 36 10.13 7.09 -7.10
C ASP A 36 10.62 7.94 -5.93
N LYS A 37 10.63 7.35 -4.73
CA LYS A 37 11.22 7.94 -3.52
C LYS A 37 10.54 9.25 -3.12
N ILE A 38 9.21 9.30 -3.24
CA ILE A 38 8.43 10.47 -2.84
C ILE A 38 8.67 10.79 -1.36
N ALA A 39 8.81 9.77 -0.52
CA ALA A 39 9.07 9.93 0.90
C ALA A 39 10.42 10.59 1.22
N LEU A 40 11.38 10.61 0.29
CA LEU A 40 12.66 11.33 0.44
C LEU A 40 12.60 12.79 -0.02
N HIS A 41 11.55 13.18 -0.74
CA HIS A 41 11.46 14.55 -1.21
C HIS A 41 11.40 15.51 -0.01
N PRO A 42 12.17 16.63 0.02
CA PRO A 42 12.25 17.50 1.19
C PRO A 42 10.91 18.07 1.67
N LYS A 43 9.92 18.15 0.76
CA LYS A 43 8.56 18.61 1.07
C LYS A 43 7.58 17.49 1.42
N SER A 44 8.01 16.23 1.39
CA SER A 44 7.17 15.10 1.79
C SER A 44 6.89 15.18 3.29
N LEU A 45 5.70 14.74 3.69
CA LEU A 45 5.35 14.63 5.10
C LEU A 45 6.36 13.79 5.88
N ALA A 46 6.91 12.73 5.28
CA ALA A 46 7.93 11.88 5.91
C ALA A 46 9.21 12.66 6.28
N GLN A 47 9.50 13.77 5.59
CA GLN A 47 10.67 14.63 5.83
C GLN A 47 10.42 15.81 6.78
N SER A 48 9.16 16.07 7.13
CA SER A 48 8.79 17.08 8.12
C SER A 48 9.26 16.71 9.53
N ASP A 49 9.38 17.68 10.44
CA ASP A 49 9.73 17.41 11.84
C ASP A 49 8.73 16.46 12.51
N ALA A 50 7.44 16.62 12.21
CA ALA A 50 6.40 15.72 12.70
C ALA A 50 6.60 14.30 12.14
N GLY A 51 6.86 14.16 10.84
CA GLY A 51 7.08 12.88 10.18
C GLY A 51 8.31 12.14 10.70
N LYS A 52 9.43 12.84 10.86
CA LYS A 52 10.68 12.27 11.40
C LYS A 52 10.53 11.76 12.83
N ASN A 53 9.64 12.37 13.61
CA ASN A 53 9.34 11.95 14.98
C ASN A 53 8.33 10.79 15.08
N LEU A 54 7.75 10.34 13.96
CA LEU A 54 6.86 9.17 13.97
C LEU A 54 7.67 7.87 14.08
N PRO A 55 7.19 6.90 14.88
CA PRO A 55 7.90 5.62 15.06
C PRO A 55 8.07 4.81 13.77
N PHE A 56 7.07 4.86 12.89
CA PHE A 56 7.12 4.21 11.58
C PHE A 56 6.08 4.81 10.64
N ILE A 57 6.41 4.93 9.36
CA ILE A 57 5.51 5.35 8.28
C ILE A 57 5.56 4.33 7.14
N LEU A 58 4.40 3.81 6.75
CA LEU A 58 4.22 3.13 5.47
C LEU A 58 3.69 4.15 4.45
N VAL A 59 4.44 4.39 3.39
CA VAL A 59 4.06 5.29 2.29
C VAL A 59 3.66 4.43 1.10
N ILE A 60 2.41 4.52 0.67
CA ILE A 60 1.93 3.81 -0.53
C ILE A 60 1.78 4.83 -1.64
N ASN A 61 2.55 4.69 -2.71
CA ASN A 61 2.49 5.53 -3.89
C ASN A 61 1.85 4.75 -5.05
N LEU A 62 0.57 5.02 -5.30
CA LEU A 62 -0.19 4.42 -6.40
C LEU A 62 -0.07 5.30 -7.64
N GLU A 63 0.70 4.86 -8.64
CA GLU A 63 0.78 5.53 -9.94
C GLU A 63 -0.34 5.07 -10.86
N ILE A 64 -1.22 5.99 -11.21
CA ILE A 64 -2.37 5.79 -12.08
C ILE A 64 -1.98 6.22 -13.50
N PRO A 65 -1.85 5.29 -14.45
CA PRO A 65 -1.53 5.62 -15.83
C PRO A 65 -2.69 6.37 -16.47
N ALA A 66 -2.45 7.64 -16.82
CA ALA A 66 -3.44 8.53 -17.43
C ALA A 66 -2.74 9.56 -18.34
N LYS A 67 -3.52 10.38 -19.04
CA LYS A 67 -2.99 11.52 -19.81
C LYS A 67 -3.52 12.81 -19.18
N PRO A 68 -2.77 13.48 -18.28
CA PRO A 68 -1.44 13.15 -17.73
C PRO A 68 -1.49 12.03 -16.68
N ASN A 69 -0.34 11.48 -16.26
CA ASN A 69 -0.32 10.49 -15.18
C ASN A 69 -0.58 11.16 -13.83
N TYR A 70 -1.13 10.38 -12.90
CA TYR A 70 -1.34 10.82 -11.53
C TYR A 70 -0.68 9.86 -10.55
N SER A 71 -0.25 10.39 -9.40
CA SER A 71 0.27 9.62 -8.28
C SER A 71 -0.56 9.96 -7.05
N LEU A 72 -1.17 8.93 -6.46
CA LEU A 72 -1.89 9.01 -5.18
C LEU A 72 -0.97 8.45 -4.11
N VAL A 73 -0.55 9.31 -3.17
CA VAL A 73 0.39 8.94 -2.12
C VAL A 73 -0.33 8.95 -0.78
N LEU A 74 -0.31 7.80 -0.10
CA LEU A 74 -0.99 7.58 1.17
C LEU A 74 0.04 7.38 2.28
N TYR A 75 -0.02 8.19 3.32
CA TYR A 75 0.90 8.11 4.47
C TYR A 75 0.20 7.44 5.65
N TYR A 76 0.61 6.22 6.00
CA TYR A 76 0.11 5.45 7.12
C TYR A 76 1.13 5.40 8.25
N ALA A 77 0.82 5.99 9.40
CA ALA A 77 1.74 6.08 10.52
C ALA A 77 1.38 5.12 11.66
N ALA A 78 2.42 4.58 12.32
CA ALA A 78 2.27 3.84 13.57
C ALA A 78 2.23 4.81 14.75
N GLU A 79 1.32 4.60 15.70
CA GLU A 79 1.27 5.39 16.94
C GLU A 79 2.33 4.94 17.97
N ARG A 80 2.88 3.75 17.80
CA ARG A 80 3.86 3.12 18.69
C ARG A 80 4.97 2.49 17.84
N PRO A 81 6.17 2.31 18.40
CA PRO A 81 7.24 1.60 17.72
C PRO A 81 6.79 0.23 17.21
N VAL A 82 7.28 -0.14 16.03
CA VAL A 82 7.01 -1.45 15.45
C VAL A 82 7.53 -2.52 16.40
N ARG A 83 6.66 -3.47 16.77
CA ARG A 83 7.03 -4.54 17.69
C ARG A 83 8.04 -5.48 17.00
N LYS A 84 9.12 -5.78 17.70
CA LYS A 84 10.08 -6.82 17.27
C LYS A 84 9.39 -8.16 17.02
N ASP A 85 9.89 -8.87 16.03
CA ASP A 85 9.41 -10.15 15.47
C ASP A 85 7.97 -10.14 14.95
N SER A 86 7.35 -8.95 14.86
CA SER A 86 6.00 -8.81 14.32
C SER A 86 5.98 -9.02 12.80
N LEU A 87 4.79 -9.31 12.27
CA LEU A 87 4.62 -9.38 10.82
C LEU A 87 4.93 -8.04 10.14
N LEU A 88 4.68 -6.92 10.83
CA LEU A 88 4.96 -5.58 10.29
C LEU A 88 6.46 -5.32 10.20
N GLU A 89 7.25 -5.68 11.22
CA GLU A 89 8.73 -5.58 11.16
C GLU A 89 9.28 -6.47 10.04
N LYS A 90 8.86 -7.74 10.01
CA LYS A 90 9.26 -8.70 8.97
C LYS A 90 8.87 -8.24 7.57
N PHE A 91 7.77 -7.51 7.44
CA PHE A 91 7.36 -6.90 6.18
C PHE A 91 8.22 -5.68 5.83
N ALA A 92 8.47 -4.80 6.81
CA ALA A 92 9.26 -3.59 6.63
C ALA A 92 10.71 -3.89 6.26
N ASP A 93 11.35 -4.84 6.94
CA ASP A 93 12.77 -5.15 6.82
C ASP A 93 13.03 -6.45 6.03
N GLY A 94 11.98 -7.08 5.50
CA GLY A 94 12.06 -8.31 4.71
C GLY A 94 12.52 -8.10 3.27
N THR A 95 12.42 -9.17 2.47
CA THR A 95 12.72 -9.11 1.03
C THR A 95 11.50 -8.70 0.21
N ASP A 96 11.73 -8.21 -1.01
CA ASP A 96 10.64 -7.87 -1.94
C ASP A 96 9.75 -9.09 -2.23
N GLN A 97 10.33 -10.28 -2.39
CA GLN A 97 9.57 -11.52 -2.59
C GLN A 97 8.63 -11.82 -1.41
N PHE A 98 9.05 -11.50 -0.18
CA PHE A 98 8.19 -11.64 1.00
C PHE A 98 7.03 -10.63 0.96
N ARG A 99 7.31 -9.38 0.58
CA ARG A 99 6.30 -8.32 0.46
C ARG A 99 5.26 -8.65 -0.62
N ASP A 100 5.72 -8.99 -1.83
CA ASP A 100 4.88 -9.33 -2.98
C ASP A 100 3.95 -10.52 -2.72
N ALA A 101 4.41 -11.50 -1.95
CA ALA A 101 3.63 -12.69 -1.60
C ALA A 101 2.56 -12.43 -0.52
N ARG A 102 2.62 -11.31 0.20
CA ARG A 102 1.84 -11.08 1.43
C ARG A 102 1.00 -9.82 1.41
N PHE A 103 1.44 -8.75 0.74
CA PHE A 103 0.72 -7.49 0.74
C PHE A 103 -0.56 -7.59 -0.08
N LYS A 104 -1.68 -7.26 0.55
CA LYS A 104 -3.01 -7.34 -0.07
C LYS A 104 -3.70 -6.00 -0.01
N LEU A 105 -4.04 -5.48 -1.18
CA LEU A 105 -4.97 -4.37 -1.31
C LEU A 105 -6.39 -4.91 -1.41
N ILE A 106 -7.28 -4.41 -0.57
CA ILE A 106 -8.70 -4.74 -0.61
C ILE A 106 -9.45 -3.47 -0.99
N PRO A 107 -9.80 -3.29 -2.27
CA PRO A 107 -10.51 -2.09 -2.67
C PRO A 107 -11.94 -2.12 -2.12
N SER A 108 -12.43 -0.95 -1.73
CA SER A 108 -13.82 -0.76 -1.32
C SER A 108 -14.27 0.65 -1.65
N ILE A 109 -15.25 0.78 -2.53
CA ILE A 109 -15.85 2.06 -2.91
C ILE A 109 -17.28 2.08 -2.36
N VAL A 110 -17.47 2.74 -1.22
CA VAL A 110 -18.80 2.87 -0.58
C VAL A 110 -19.68 3.80 -1.40
N GLU A 111 -19.14 4.92 -1.85
CA GLU A 111 -19.82 5.93 -2.66
C GLU A 111 -19.01 6.26 -3.92
N GLY A 112 -19.67 6.43 -5.07
CA GLY A 112 -19.01 6.65 -6.36
C GLY A 112 -19.79 6.10 -7.55
N TYR A 113 -19.33 6.46 -8.76
CA TYR A 113 -19.96 6.07 -10.01
C TYR A 113 -20.02 4.55 -10.17
N TRP A 114 -21.19 4.02 -10.54
CA TRP A 114 -21.46 2.58 -10.51
C TRP A 114 -20.54 1.76 -11.43
N MET A 115 -20.12 2.31 -12.58
CA MET A 115 -19.18 1.63 -13.47
C MET A 115 -17.80 1.49 -12.83
N VAL A 116 -17.34 2.49 -12.09
CA VAL A 116 -16.06 2.45 -11.37
C VAL A 116 -16.12 1.40 -10.25
N LYS A 117 -17.21 1.39 -9.47
CA LYS A 117 -17.44 0.35 -8.44
C LYS A 117 -17.36 -1.06 -9.03
N ARG A 118 -17.99 -1.26 -10.19
CA ARG A 118 -18.01 -2.56 -10.87
C ARG A 118 -16.64 -2.96 -11.43
N ALA A 119 -15.88 -2.00 -11.98
CA ALA A 119 -14.55 -2.26 -12.54
C ALA A 119 -13.52 -2.59 -11.45
N VAL A 120 -13.53 -1.85 -10.33
CA VAL A 120 -12.60 -2.04 -9.22
C VAL A 120 -12.93 -3.30 -8.41
N GLY A 121 -14.22 -3.57 -8.20
CA GLY A 121 -14.67 -4.72 -7.41
C GLY A 121 -14.31 -4.62 -5.92
N THR A 122 -14.43 -5.74 -5.21
CA THR A 122 -14.21 -5.84 -3.75
C THR A 122 -13.27 -6.97 -3.36
N LYS A 123 -12.67 -7.64 -4.35
CA LYS A 123 -11.80 -8.79 -4.13
C LYS A 123 -10.40 -8.33 -3.74
N ALA A 124 -9.86 -8.91 -2.67
CA ALA A 124 -8.48 -8.70 -2.28
C ALA A 124 -7.52 -9.10 -3.41
N CYS A 125 -6.58 -8.23 -3.74
CA CYS A 125 -5.54 -8.47 -4.72
C CYS A 125 -4.17 -8.50 -4.04
N LEU A 126 -3.30 -9.43 -4.46
CA LEU A 126 -1.89 -9.43 -4.04
C LEU A 126 -1.16 -8.43 -4.93
N LEU A 127 -0.68 -7.34 -4.34
CA LEU A 127 -0.26 -6.17 -5.11
C LEU A 127 0.97 -6.48 -5.98
N GLY A 128 2.00 -7.09 -5.39
CA GLY A 128 3.18 -7.58 -6.11
C GLY A 128 2.95 -8.69 -7.14
N LYS A 129 1.71 -9.19 -7.29
CA LYS A 129 1.32 -10.08 -8.40
C LYS A 129 0.52 -9.38 -9.49
N ALA A 130 -0.09 -8.24 -9.18
CA ALA A 130 -0.96 -7.53 -10.10
C ALA A 130 -0.26 -6.35 -10.78
N VAL A 131 0.67 -5.72 -10.08
CA VAL A 131 1.42 -4.55 -10.54
C VAL A 131 2.89 -4.68 -10.20
N THR A 132 3.73 -3.90 -10.88
CA THR A 132 5.14 -3.82 -10.51
C THR A 132 5.25 -2.96 -9.26
N CYS A 133 5.73 -3.55 -8.17
CA CYS A 133 5.97 -2.88 -6.91
C CYS A 133 7.46 -2.59 -6.77
N LYS A 134 7.81 -1.39 -6.29
CA LYS A 134 9.19 -1.07 -5.88
C LYS A 134 9.17 -0.62 -4.43
N TYR A 135 10.03 -1.22 -3.64
CA TYR A 135 10.11 -0.94 -2.21
C TYR A 135 11.34 -0.11 -1.89
N PHE A 136 11.18 0.88 -1.02
CA PHE A 136 12.27 1.72 -0.55
C PHE A 136 12.20 1.88 0.97
N ARG A 137 13.13 1.22 1.67
CA ARG A 137 13.23 1.25 3.14
C ARG A 137 14.27 2.27 3.59
N GLN A 138 13.92 3.05 4.60
CA GLN A 138 14.80 3.93 5.39
C GLN A 138 14.61 3.65 6.88
N ASP A 139 15.17 4.45 7.79
CA ASP A 139 15.08 4.18 9.23
C ASP A 139 13.63 4.12 9.75
N ASN A 140 12.87 5.20 9.57
CA ASN A 140 11.52 5.32 10.11
C ASN A 140 10.39 5.15 9.07
N PHE A 141 10.70 4.83 7.81
CA PHE A 141 9.65 4.57 6.81
C PHE A 141 9.97 3.47 5.81
N LEU A 142 8.92 2.92 5.21
CA LEU A 142 8.95 2.09 4.01
C LEU A 142 8.04 2.74 2.97
N GLU A 143 8.56 3.02 1.77
CA GLU A 143 7.76 3.39 0.60
C GLU A 143 7.53 2.15 -0.27
N ASP A 144 6.27 1.94 -0.64
CA ASP A 144 5.81 0.98 -1.63
C ASP A 144 5.27 1.76 -2.84
N GLN A 145 5.97 1.67 -3.97
CA GLN A 145 5.58 2.31 -5.22
C GLN A 145 4.95 1.27 -6.14
N ASP A 146 3.66 1.42 -6.35
CA ASP A 146 2.84 0.56 -7.19
C ASP A 146 2.61 1.22 -8.54
N ARG A 147 3.05 0.54 -9.59
CA ARG A 147 2.86 1.02 -10.96
C ARG A 147 2.08 0.00 -11.78
N GLU A 148 0.88 0.40 -12.20
CA GLU A 148 0.19 -0.32 -13.26
C GLU A 148 1.02 -0.27 -14.54
N LEU A 149 1.23 -1.44 -15.16
CA LEU A 149 1.80 -1.49 -16.50
C LEU A 149 0.82 -0.84 -17.47
N PRO A 150 1.29 -0.05 -18.45
CA PRO A 150 0.42 0.66 -19.38
C PRO A 150 -0.59 -0.30 -20.01
N ILE A 151 -1.86 0.11 -20.00
CA ILE A 151 -3.00 -0.63 -20.57
C ILE A 151 -2.65 -0.99 -22.02
N GLY A 152 -2.23 -2.23 -22.22
CA GLY A 152 -1.54 -2.69 -23.43
C GLY A 152 -0.74 -3.97 -23.19
N SER A 153 -0.22 -4.17 -21.98
CA SER A 153 0.31 -5.47 -21.52
C SER A 153 -0.78 -6.32 -20.87
N LYS A 154 -1.92 -6.51 -21.55
CA LYS A 154 -2.82 -7.60 -21.19
C LYS A 154 -2.07 -8.90 -21.49
N GLN A 155 -1.48 -9.50 -20.46
CA GLN A 155 -1.26 -10.94 -20.49
C GLN A 155 -2.66 -11.55 -20.36
N SER A 156 -3.23 -11.86 -21.52
CA SER A 156 -4.45 -12.62 -21.68
C SER A 156 -4.30 -13.90 -20.86
N TYR A 157 -5.02 -14.00 -19.75
CA TYR A 157 -5.33 -15.29 -19.15
C TYR A 157 -6.79 -15.56 -19.46
N ILE A 158 -6.97 -16.31 -20.56
CA ILE A 158 -8.06 -17.29 -20.67
C ILE A 158 -7.75 -18.38 -19.63
#